data_AF-A0A699X724-F1
#
_entry.id   AF-A0A699X724-F1
#
_cell.length_a   1.000
_cell.length_b   1.000
_cell.length_c   1.000
_cell.angle_alpha   90.00
_cell.angle_beta   90.00
_cell.angle_gamma   90.00
#
_symmetry.space_group_name_H-M   'P 1'
#
loop_
_entity.id
_entity.type
_entity.pdbx_description
1 polymer ?
#
loop_
_entity_poly.entity_id
_entity_poly.type
_entity_poly.pdbx_seq_one_letter_code
_entity_poly.pdbx_strand_id
1 'polypeptide(L)' 'GQFYVGYPVEQQWIASGVKRAQDYIQHNTTLGIPALVQTEGIHGLLVGNATVFNSPIAHACSWDPEAIHDMAVIIGKE' A
#
# COMPACT_ATOMS: atom_id res chain seq x y z
N GLY A 1 0.03 -14.30 8.85
CA GLY A 1 0.20 -14.64 7.42
C GLY A 1 0.32 -13.37 6.61
N GLN A 2 0.48 -13.45 5.28
CA GLN A 2 0.53 -12.27 4.41
C GLN A 2 -0.02 -12.56 3.02
N PHE A 3 -0.49 -11.54 2.31
CA PHE A 3 -0.93 -11.64 0.91
C PHE A 3 -0.70 -10.33 0.14
N TYR A 4 -0.51 -10.46 -1.18
CA TYR A 4 -0.25 -9.34 -2.10
C TYR A 4 -1.54 -8.83 -2.76
N VAL A 5 -1.66 -7.52 -2.94
CA VAL A 5 -2.85 -6.85 -3.50
C VAL A 5 -2.57 -5.87 -4.65
N GLY A 6 -1.33 -5.77 -5.12
CA GLY A 6 -0.94 -4.85 -6.20
C GLY A 6 -1.40 -5.32 -7.59
N TYR A 7 -2.71 -5.34 -7.81
CA TYR A 7 -3.38 -5.68 -9.07
C TYR A 7 -4.07 -4.45 -9.67
N PRO A 8 -4.12 -4.30 -11.00
CA PRO A 8 -4.75 -3.17 -11.67
C PRO A 8 -6.28 -3.31 -11.70
N VAL A 9 -6.91 -3.22 -10.53
CA VAL A 9 -8.37 -3.29 -10.33
C VAL A 9 -8.89 -2.01 -9.68
N GLU A 10 -10.21 -1.85 -9.62
CA GLU A 10 -10.82 -0.73 -8.91
C GLU A 10 -10.46 -0.74 -7.41
N GLN A 11 -10.26 0.44 -6.83
CA GLN A 11 -9.90 0.62 -5.42
C GLN A 11 -10.85 -0.13 -4.46
N GLN A 12 -12.15 -0.12 -4.77
CA GLN A 12 -13.18 -0.77 -3.96
C GLN A 12 -13.02 -2.30 -3.92
N TRP A 13 -12.48 -2.92 -4.97
CA TRP A 13 -12.19 -4.36 -4.98
C TRP A 13 -11.09 -4.73 -3.99
N ILE A 14 -10.04 -3.92 -3.91
CA ILE A 14 -8.96 -4.10 -2.93
C ILE A 14 -9.51 -3.95 -1.50
N ALA A 15 -10.20 -2.83 -1.23
CA ALA A 15 -10.73 -2.54 0.10
C ALA A 15 -11.70 -3.61 0.61
N SER A 16 -12.67 -4.02 -0.22
CA SER A 16 -13.64 -5.05 0.14
C SER A 16 -13.02 -6.44 0.28
N GLY A 17 -12.07 -6.81 -0.58
CA GLY A 17 -11.33 -8.06 -0.50
C GLY A 17 -10.48 -8.17 0.76
N VAL A 18 -9.72 -7.11 1.08
CA VAL A 18 -8.91 -7.02 2.30
C VAL A 18 -9.80 -7.11 3.54
N LYS A 19 -10.91 -6.36 3.59
CA LYS A 19 -11.85 -6.42 4.70
C LYS A 19 -12.37 -7.85 4.90
N ARG A 20 -12.83 -8.51 3.84
CA ARG A 20 -13.35 -9.88 3.92
C ARG A 20 -12.30 -10.87 4.45
N ALA A 21 -11.05 -10.75 4.01
CA ALA A 21 -9.96 -11.61 4.48
C ALA A 21 -9.67 -11.39 5.98
N GLN A 22 -9.58 -10.13 6.42
CA GLN A 22 -9.33 -9.81 7.83
C GLN A 22 -10.51 -10.18 8.73
N ASP A 23 -11.75 -9.95 8.29
CA ASP A 23 -12.96 -10.38 9.01
C ASP A 23 -12.96 -11.90 9.20
N TYR A 24 -12.63 -12.68 8.16
CA TYR A 24 -12.53 -14.13 8.27
C TYR A 24 -11.44 -14.55 9.26
N ILE A 25 -10.26 -13.93 9.20
CA ILE A 25 -9.19 -14.21 10.16
C ILE A 25 -9.67 -13.95 11.59
N GLN A 26 -10.29 -12.80 11.84
CA GLN A 26 -10.70 -12.37 13.17
C GLN A 26 -11.84 -13.20 13.76
N HIS A 27 -12.81 -13.61 12.92
CA HIS A 27 -14.04 -14.24 13.40
C HIS A 27 -14.09 -15.76 13.16
N ASN A 28 -13.25 -16.30 12.27
CA ASN A 28 -13.30 -17.70 11.86
C ASN A 28 -12.00 -18.47 12.13
N THR A 29 -11.02 -17.88 12.82
CA THR A 29 -9.80 -18.58 13.25
C THR A 29 -9.59 -18.46 14.76
N THR A 30 -8.97 -19.47 15.38
CA THR A 30 -8.80 -19.52 16.84
C THR A 30 -7.95 -18.38 17.40
N LEU A 31 -6.89 -18.00 16.69
CA LEU A 31 -5.90 -17.03 17.18
C LEU A 31 -6.11 -15.61 16.63
N GLY A 32 -6.89 -15.45 15.55
CA GLY A 32 -7.19 -14.13 15.00
C GLY A 32 -5.98 -13.30 14.57
N ILE A 33 -4.85 -13.94 14.23
CA ILE A 33 -3.60 -13.21 13.93
C ILE A 33 -3.76 -12.48 12.59
N PRO A 34 -3.70 -11.14 12.54
CA PRO A 34 -3.98 -10.36 11.34
C PRO A 34 -2.99 -10.68 10.21
N ALA A 35 -3.47 -10.58 8.97
CA ALA A 35 -2.59 -10.71 7.82
C ALA A 35 -1.89 -9.39 7.50
N LEU A 36 -0.61 -9.46 7.12
CA LEU A 36 0.06 -8.33 6.46
C LEU A 36 -0.44 -8.22 5.02
N VAL A 37 -0.89 -7.04 4.63
CA VAL A 37 -1.42 -6.74 3.29
C VAL A 37 -0.37 -5.98 2.53
N GLN A 38 0.10 -6.53 1.42
CA GLN A 38 1.31 -6.06 0.73
C GLN A 38 0.98 -5.48 -0.65
N THR A 39 1.60 -4.36 -0.99
CA THR A 39 1.56 -3.75 -2.33
C THR A 39 2.90 -3.05 -2.62
N GLU A 40 3.08 -2.54 -3.82
CA GLU A 40 4.24 -1.72 -4.20
C GLU A 40 4.02 -0.24 -3.83
N GLY A 41 5.12 0.45 -3.50
CA GLY A 41 5.13 1.85 -3.06
C GLY A 41 6.34 2.65 -3.56
N ILE A 42 7.03 2.18 -4.60
CA ILE A 42 8.38 2.64 -4.98
C ILE A 42 8.48 4.15 -5.31
N HIS A 43 7.43 4.75 -5.89
CA HIS A 43 7.33 6.18 -6.17
C HIS A 43 5.86 6.63 -6.24
N GLY A 44 5.04 6.06 -5.38
CA GLY A 44 3.57 6.18 -5.41
C GLY A 44 2.94 4.86 -4.97
N LEU A 45 1.73 4.92 -4.41
CA LEU A 45 0.94 3.72 -4.12
C LEU A 45 0.56 3.02 -5.43
N LEU A 46 0.81 1.71 -5.56
CA LEU A 46 0.46 0.94 -6.75
C LEU A 46 -1.05 0.64 -6.84
N VAL A 47 -1.83 1.69 -7.08
CA VAL A 47 -3.28 1.67 -7.24
C VAL A 47 -3.68 2.71 -8.30
N GLY A 48 -4.67 2.39 -9.13
CA GLY A 48 -5.15 3.31 -10.17
C GLY A 48 -5.65 4.64 -9.57
N ASN A 49 -5.30 5.76 -10.23
CA ASN A 49 -5.61 7.14 -9.83
C ASN A 49 -4.95 7.64 -8.54
N ALA A 50 -3.97 6.91 -7.97
CA ALA A 50 -3.12 7.38 -6.88
C ALA A 50 -2.05 8.37 -7.37
N THR A 51 -1.40 9.10 -6.46
CA THR A 51 -0.34 10.06 -6.82
C THR A 51 0.89 9.34 -7.35
N VAL A 52 1.45 9.81 -8.47
CA VAL A 52 2.69 9.29 -9.05
C VAL A 52 3.80 10.32 -8.93
N PHE A 53 4.84 9.99 -8.17
CA PHE A 53 6.06 10.79 -8.03
C PHE A 53 7.09 10.40 -9.11
N ASN A 54 8.15 11.20 -9.26
CA ASN A 54 9.26 10.84 -10.13
C ASN A 54 10.04 9.63 -9.58
N SER A 55 10.64 8.86 -10.49
CA SER A 55 11.35 7.62 -10.14
C SER A 55 12.49 7.85 -9.13
N PRO A 56 12.91 6.80 -8.38
CA PRO A 56 13.89 6.96 -7.33
C PRO A 56 15.20 7.62 -7.72
N ILE A 57 15.72 7.29 -8.90
CA ILE A 57 16.94 7.91 -9.41
C ILE A 57 16.80 9.42 -9.64
N ALA A 58 15.59 9.90 -9.95
CA ALA A 58 15.33 11.31 -10.20
C ALA A 58 15.13 12.09 -8.90
N HIS A 59 14.37 11.56 -7.93
CA HIS A 59 14.20 12.26 -6.66
C HIS A 59 15.47 12.23 -5.79
N ALA A 60 16.39 11.28 -6.02
CA ALA A 60 17.73 11.31 -5.44
C ALA A 60 18.53 12.57 -5.85
N CYS A 61 18.27 13.14 -7.02
CA CYS A 61 18.90 14.38 -7.48
C CYS A 61 18.44 15.64 -6.72
N SER A 62 17.40 15.54 -5.87
CA SER A 62 16.98 16.66 -5.00
C SER A 62 17.95 16.93 -3.87
N TRP A 63 18.71 15.91 -3.43
CA TRP A 63 19.51 15.95 -2.19
C TRP A 63 18.71 16.36 -0.95
N ASP A 64 17.40 16.07 -0.94
CA ASP A 64 16.47 16.50 0.11
C ASP A 64 15.77 15.29 0.76
N PRO A 65 16.33 14.72 1.84
CA PRO A 65 15.72 13.61 2.57
C PRO A 65 14.40 13.97 3.27
N GLU A 66 14.18 15.25 3.63
CA GLU A 66 12.95 15.71 4.27
C GLU A 66 11.79 15.66 3.27
N ALA A 67 12.02 16.13 2.04
CA ALA A 67 11.03 16.01 0.97
C ALA A 67 10.71 14.54 0.63
N ILE A 68 11.70 13.64 0.65
CA ILE A 68 11.48 12.19 0.45
C ILE A 68 10.67 11.57 1.59
N HIS A 69 10.93 11.99 2.83
CA HIS A 69 10.15 11.57 3.98
C HIS A 69 8.68 12.00 3.84
N ASP A 70 8.43 13.25 3.47
CA ASP A 70 7.08 13.77 3.27
C ASP A 70 6.35 13.05 2.14
N MET A 71 7.04 12.77 1.03
CA MET A 71 6.54 11.91 -0.05
C MET A 71 6.14 10.53 0.48
N ALA A 72 6.99 9.87 1.28
CA ALA A 72 6.69 8.56 1.85
C ALA A 72 5.48 8.60 2.82
N VAL A 73 5.33 9.67 3.60
CA VAL A 73 4.16 9.89 4.46
C VAL A 73 2.88 10.08 3.65
N ILE A 74 2.94 10.76 2.50
CA ILE A 74 1.80 10.87 1.58
C ILE A 74 1.45 9.51 0.99
N ILE A 75 2.43 8.76 0.47
CA ILE A 75 2.23 7.41 -0.09
C ILE A 75 1.58 6.48 0.95
N GLY A 76 1.99 6.56 2.22
CA GLY A 76 1.43 5.71 3.28
C GLY A 76 0.02 6.10 3.76
N LYS A 77 -0.49 7.28 3.38
CA LYS A 77 -1.85 7.75 3.72
C LYS A 77 -2.89 7.41 2.65
N GLU A 78 -2.48 7.28 1.40
CA GLU A 78 -3.32 6.86 0.28
C GLU A 78 -3.80 5.40 0.45
#